data_AF-A0A955T6Z5-F1
#
_entry.id   AF-A0A955T6Z5-F1
#
_cell.length_a   1.000
_cell.length_b   1.000
_cell.length_c   1.000
_cell.angle_alpha   90.00
_cell.angle_beta   90.00
_cell.angle_gamma   90.00
#
_symmetry.space_group_name_H-M   'P 1'
#
loop_
_entity.id
_entity.type
_entity.pdbx_description
1 polymer ?
#
loop_
_entity_poly.entity_id
_entity_poly.type
_entity_poly.pdbx_seq_one_letter_code
_entity_poly.pdbx_strand_id
1 'polypeptide(L)'
;IRKNGLGIMLGIKGDRKPLPFIEDAAIPIKHLPEYIDRVLKFCKSIDAPVAMYAHASVGLVHVRPILDLRHQDDIERLEKIAEEAFKYTVEYGGSWCGEHGDGYVRSPFIERFYGPKIYEAFKQIKRVFDPEGLMNPGKIIDSPSIIHDLRYGTDYEVEPFETVYKFREEEGGFPAAVEMCTGVGACRKSNVGTMCPSYMATRDEQHSTRGRANALRLAMSGQFGPEGFTHDSLHEVLDLCLSCKGCKSECPSNVDMAKLKSEVLQRRHDRHGFTLQDKLIAGSSDAARRIAGWKAGMVNAIQGSWVFRKLLEGIAGFDSRRKLPPYASESLSMWFANRPPRNGAKQGKVALFADTYLNYQETRVGKAAVELLESCGYEVVLAEVGCCQRPKISHGMLREAKLEGEKTLRG
;
A
#
# COMPACT_ATOMS: atom_id res chain seq x y z
N ILE A 1 5.40 -1.24 20.41
CA ILE A 1 5.21 0.23 20.38
C ILE A 1 6.17 0.90 19.39
N ARG A 2 7.50 0.77 19.54
CA ARG A 2 8.48 1.42 18.64
C ARG A 2 8.45 1.00 17.16
N LYS A 3 8.31 -0.30 16.86
CA LYS A 3 8.26 -0.83 15.47
C LYS A 3 7.15 -0.19 14.61
N ASN A 4 6.12 0.38 15.25
CA ASN A 4 5.00 1.05 14.58
C ASN A 4 5.11 2.58 14.62
N GLY A 5 6.14 3.14 15.29
CA GLY A 5 6.32 4.59 15.44
C GLY A 5 6.53 5.31 14.12
N LEU A 6 7.18 4.63 13.15
CA LEU A 6 7.34 5.13 11.78
C LEU A 6 5.99 5.47 11.14
N GLY A 7 5.02 4.55 11.23
CA GLY A 7 3.67 4.75 10.69
C GLY A 7 2.95 5.94 11.30
N ILE A 8 3.05 6.07 12.63
CA ILE A 8 2.40 7.13 13.40
C ILE A 8 2.97 8.50 13.00
N MET A 9 4.30 8.63 12.87
CA MET A 9 4.93 9.89 12.46
C MET A 9 4.54 10.32 11.04
N LEU A 10 4.26 9.38 10.15
CA LEU A 10 3.88 9.69 8.77
C LEU A 10 2.40 10.09 8.64
N GLY A 11 1.59 9.77 9.64
CA GLY A 11 0.21 10.24 9.77
C GLY A 11 0.09 11.70 10.23
N ILE A 12 1.20 12.42 10.40
CA ILE A 12 1.16 13.88 10.65
C ILE A 12 0.42 14.55 9.50
N LYS A 13 -0.59 15.36 9.85
CA LYS A 13 -1.40 16.12 8.90
C LYS A 13 -0.59 17.27 8.31
N GLY A 14 -0.91 17.63 7.07
CA GLY A 14 -0.24 18.68 6.31
C GLY A 14 0.83 18.14 5.36
N ASP A 15 1.34 19.06 4.55
CA ASP A 15 2.23 18.80 3.42
C ASP A 15 3.68 18.50 3.83
N ARG A 16 4.17 19.18 4.87
CA ARG A 16 5.49 18.88 5.45
C ARG A 16 5.46 17.53 6.16
N LYS A 17 6.41 16.65 5.82
CA LYS A 17 6.51 15.29 6.37
C LYS A 17 7.87 15.06 7.06
N PRO A 18 7.96 14.19 8.08
CA PRO A 18 9.22 13.84 8.72
C PRO A 18 10.11 13.02 7.76
N LEU A 19 11.15 13.64 7.24
CA LEU A 19 12.04 13.06 6.22
C LEU A 19 13.20 12.27 6.85
N PRO A 20 13.55 11.09 6.32
CA PRO A 20 14.70 10.30 6.76
C PRO A 20 15.98 10.68 6.00
N PHE A 21 16.69 11.72 6.45
CA PHE A 21 18.01 12.05 5.90
C PHE A 21 19.13 12.27 6.94
N ILE A 22 18.79 12.54 8.20
CA ILE A 22 19.76 12.61 9.34
C ILE A 22 19.39 11.63 10.46
N GLU A 23 18.40 10.78 10.23
CA GLU A 23 18.10 9.71 11.17
C GLU A 23 19.26 8.71 11.16
N ASP A 24 19.45 7.95 12.24
CA ASP A 24 20.45 6.85 12.29
C ASP A 24 21.90 7.27 12.63
N ALA A 25 22.09 8.41 13.29
CA ALA A 25 23.38 8.75 13.88
C ALA A 25 23.61 7.96 15.18
N ALA A 26 24.75 7.27 15.27
CA ALA A 26 25.16 6.52 16.47
C ALA A 26 26.22 7.31 17.24
N ILE A 27 25.86 7.83 18.42
CA ILE A 27 26.70 8.74 19.20
C ILE A 27 27.10 8.05 20.51
N PRO A 28 28.37 8.19 20.97
CA PRO A 28 28.75 7.72 22.30
C PRO A 28 27.79 8.21 23.38
N ILE A 29 27.30 7.32 24.23
CA ILE A 29 26.20 7.59 25.18
C ILE A 29 26.47 8.82 26.05
N LYS A 30 27.73 9.02 26.47
CA LYS A 30 28.18 10.18 27.26
C LYS A 30 28.02 11.55 26.59
N HIS A 31 27.82 11.59 25.27
CA HIS A 31 27.65 12.80 24.47
C HIS A 31 26.26 12.88 23.82
N LEU A 32 25.42 11.86 24.04
CA LEU A 32 24.11 11.73 23.40
C LEU A 32 23.17 12.90 23.74
N PRO A 33 23.03 13.34 25.02
CA PRO A 33 22.19 14.48 25.34
C PRO A 33 22.63 15.78 24.67
N GLU A 34 23.93 16.05 24.66
CA GLU A 34 24.51 17.26 24.05
C GLU A 34 24.34 17.27 22.53
N TYR A 35 24.56 16.13 21.87
CA TYR A 35 24.33 15.99 20.43
C TYR A 35 22.86 16.27 20.08
N ILE A 36 21.91 15.66 20.79
CA ILE A 36 20.48 15.86 20.55
C ILE A 36 20.12 17.33 20.74
N ASP A 37 20.57 17.96 21.83
CA ASP A 37 20.29 19.36 22.11
C ASP A 37 20.82 20.29 21.00
N ARG A 38 22.03 20.07 20.49
CA ARG A 38 22.60 20.86 19.39
C ARG A 38 21.83 20.70 18.09
N VAL A 39 21.51 19.47 17.68
CA VAL A 39 20.73 19.22 16.46
C VAL A 39 19.35 19.87 16.56
N LEU A 40 18.66 19.73 17.69
CA LEU A 40 17.34 20.33 17.89
C LEU A 40 17.39 21.86 17.92
N LYS A 41 18.39 22.46 18.59
CA LYS A 41 18.59 23.91 18.59
C LYS A 41 18.87 24.44 17.18
N PHE A 42 19.70 23.74 16.41
CA PHE A 42 19.98 24.11 15.03
C PHE A 42 18.71 24.06 14.18
N CYS A 43 17.98 22.93 14.19
CA CYS A 43 16.72 22.80 13.46
C CYS A 43 15.69 23.88 13.85
N LYS A 44 15.58 24.19 15.15
CA LYS A 44 14.72 25.28 15.64
C LYS A 44 15.14 26.65 15.12
N SER A 45 16.45 26.92 15.01
CA SER A 45 16.98 28.22 14.56
C SER A 45 16.64 28.56 13.09
N ILE A 46 16.35 27.54 12.27
CA ILE A 46 15.99 27.67 10.85
C ILE A 46 14.52 27.31 10.58
N ASP A 47 13.70 27.23 11.63
CA ASP A 47 12.28 26.88 11.59
C ASP A 47 11.98 25.53 10.93
N ALA A 48 12.76 24.51 11.29
CA ALA A 48 12.54 23.12 10.90
C ALA A 48 12.04 22.31 12.11
N PRO A 49 10.72 22.04 12.23
CA PRO A 49 10.19 21.14 13.25
C PRO A 49 10.76 19.74 13.10
N VAL A 50 10.82 18.97 14.19
CA VAL A 50 11.48 17.66 14.21
C VAL A 50 10.61 16.64 14.92
N ALA A 51 10.54 15.43 14.36
CA ALA A 51 10.11 14.23 15.06
C ALA A 51 11.36 13.41 15.42
N MET A 52 11.42 12.85 16.63
CA MET A 52 12.55 11.99 17.02
C MET A 52 12.14 10.77 17.84
N TYR A 53 12.95 9.72 17.73
CA TYR A 53 12.92 8.54 18.58
C TYR A 53 14.34 7.96 18.65
N ALA A 54 14.71 7.27 19.74
CA ALA A 54 16.10 6.85 19.95
C ALA A 54 16.20 5.47 20.60
N HIS A 55 17.17 4.65 20.17
CA HIS A 55 17.64 3.49 20.93
C HIS A 55 18.70 3.99 21.92
N ALA A 56 18.26 4.75 22.92
CA ALA A 56 19.17 5.49 23.81
C ALA A 56 20.21 4.59 24.50
N SER A 57 19.86 3.33 24.78
CA SER A 57 20.77 2.35 25.39
C SER A 57 21.99 2.00 24.55
N VAL A 58 21.95 2.26 23.24
CA VAL A 58 23.06 2.00 22.30
C VAL A 58 23.52 3.27 21.58
N GLY A 59 23.08 4.44 22.02
CA GLY A 59 23.51 5.72 21.45
C GLY A 59 22.92 6.05 20.07
N LEU A 60 21.95 5.29 19.58
CA LEU A 60 21.38 5.50 18.24
C LEU A 60 20.15 6.41 18.27
N VAL A 61 20.18 7.50 17.50
CA VAL A 61 19.08 8.48 17.42
C VAL A 61 18.51 8.55 16.02
N HIS A 62 17.20 8.60 15.92
CA HIS A 62 16.50 8.86 14.68
C HIS A 62 15.82 10.22 14.77
N VAL A 63 16.52 11.25 14.30
CA VAL A 63 16.01 12.61 14.15
C VAL A 63 15.44 12.74 12.74
N ARG A 64 14.22 13.27 12.61
CA ARG A 64 13.55 13.49 11.32
C ARG A 64 12.98 14.89 11.24
N PRO A 65 13.66 15.82 10.55
CA PRO A 65 13.11 17.13 10.23
C PRO A 65 11.85 17.01 9.39
N ILE A 66 10.88 17.88 9.66
CA ILE A 66 9.56 17.91 9.03
C ILE A 66 9.58 19.00 7.96
N LEU A 67 9.72 18.59 6.70
CA LEU A 67 9.96 19.46 5.55
C LEU A 67 9.06 19.06 4.38
N ASP A 68 8.90 19.96 3.41
CA ASP A 68 8.26 19.70 2.11
C ASP A 68 9.21 20.07 0.96
N LEU A 69 9.72 19.05 0.28
CA LEU A 69 10.72 19.23 -0.78
C LEU A 69 10.15 19.79 -2.09
N ARG A 70 8.86 20.13 -2.14
CA ARG A 70 8.28 20.95 -3.21
C ARG A 70 8.66 22.43 -3.06
N HIS A 71 9.13 22.84 -1.89
CA HIS A 71 9.53 24.21 -1.63
C HIS A 71 11.06 24.34 -1.59
N GLN A 72 11.60 25.29 -2.37
CA GLN A 72 13.04 25.53 -2.47
C GLN A 72 13.69 25.81 -1.10
N ASP A 73 13.03 26.60 -0.25
CA ASP A 73 13.56 26.89 1.09
C ASP A 73 13.73 25.62 1.95
N ASP A 74 12.83 24.64 1.80
CA ASP A 74 12.90 23.37 2.54
C ASP A 74 13.97 22.44 1.97
N ILE A 75 14.27 22.52 0.67
CA ILE A 75 15.43 21.85 0.05
C ILE A 75 16.73 22.42 0.61
N GLU A 76 16.85 23.74 0.70
CA GLU A 76 18.02 24.40 1.30
C GLU A 76 18.17 24.06 2.79
N ARG A 77 17.06 23.99 3.53
CA ARG A 77 17.05 23.54 4.93
C ARG A 77 17.56 22.11 5.03
N LEU A 78 17.14 21.20 4.15
CA LEU A 78 17.61 19.81 4.14
C LEU A 78 19.13 19.74 4.02
N GLU A 79 19.73 20.46 3.07
CA GLU A 79 21.18 20.47 2.87
C GLU A 79 21.92 21.04 4.10
N LYS A 80 21.47 22.18 4.63
CA LYS A 80 22.05 22.81 5.84
C LYS A 80 21.97 21.90 7.06
N ILE A 81 20.84 21.23 7.27
CA ILE A 81 20.64 20.29 8.39
C ILE A 81 21.54 19.07 8.25
N ALA A 82 21.63 18.49 7.05
CA ALA A 82 22.50 17.34 6.80
C ALA A 82 23.96 17.66 7.11
N GLU A 83 24.44 18.83 6.64
CA GLU A 83 25.80 19.29 6.85
C GLU A 83 26.13 19.52 8.33
N GLU A 84 25.27 20.21 9.09
CA GLU A 84 25.50 20.46 10.51
C GLU A 84 25.38 19.19 11.36
N ALA A 85 24.39 18.34 11.09
CA ALA A 85 24.26 17.06 11.77
C ALA A 85 25.48 16.16 11.53
N PHE A 86 26.04 16.16 10.31
CA PHE A 86 27.27 15.44 9.98
C PHE A 86 28.46 15.96 10.79
N LYS A 87 28.67 17.28 10.85
CA LYS A 87 29.73 17.89 11.65
C LYS A 87 29.65 17.50 13.12
N TYR A 88 28.47 17.60 13.73
CA TYR A 88 28.28 17.23 15.14
C TYR A 88 28.55 15.73 15.35
N THR A 89 28.14 14.89 14.40
CA THR A 89 28.38 13.44 14.50
C THR A 89 29.88 13.14 14.53
N VAL A 90 30.66 13.75 13.64
CA VAL A 90 32.12 13.59 13.61
C VAL A 90 32.78 14.18 14.85
N GLU A 91 32.36 15.37 15.29
CA GLU A 91 32.89 16.07 16.46
C GLU A 91 32.79 15.22 17.75
N TYR A 92 31.66 14.53 17.94
CA TYR A 92 31.44 13.67 19.10
C TYR A 92 31.99 12.24 18.92
N GLY A 93 32.70 11.94 17.82
CA GLY A 93 33.25 10.62 17.52
C GLY A 93 32.16 9.56 17.26
N GLY A 94 31.03 9.97 16.70
CA GLY A 94 29.92 9.09 16.34
C GLY A 94 30.04 8.49 14.94
N SER A 95 29.12 7.58 14.61
CA SER A 95 28.92 7.06 13.26
C SER A 95 27.80 7.82 12.55
N TRP A 96 28.06 8.21 11.30
CA TRP A 96 27.07 8.85 10.43
C TRP A 96 25.91 7.91 10.03
N CYS A 97 26.16 6.61 10.10
CA CYS A 97 25.21 5.57 9.76
C CYS A 97 25.37 4.41 10.76
N GLY A 98 24.30 4.10 11.50
CA GLY A 98 24.31 3.06 12.53
C GLY A 98 23.78 1.72 12.01
N GLU A 99 22.58 1.71 11.44
CA GLU A 99 21.82 0.52 11.06
C GLU A 99 21.28 0.53 9.63
N HIS A 100 21.00 1.70 9.05
CA HIS A 100 20.20 1.83 7.82
C HIS A 100 20.99 1.66 6.52
N GLY A 101 22.33 1.74 6.59
CA GLY A 101 23.20 1.83 5.42
C GLY A 101 23.23 3.23 4.79
N ASP A 102 24.25 3.49 3.98
CA ASP A 102 24.48 4.85 3.47
C ASP A 102 23.54 5.24 2.32
N GLY A 103 23.27 4.31 1.39
CA GLY A 103 22.37 4.54 0.26
C GLY A 103 22.75 5.77 -0.57
N TYR A 104 21.79 6.45 -1.21
CA TYR A 104 22.08 7.76 -1.84
C TYR A 104 22.27 8.88 -0.81
N VAL A 105 21.43 8.89 0.22
CA VAL A 105 21.27 10.06 1.10
C VAL A 105 22.52 10.39 1.92
N ARG A 106 23.32 9.39 2.30
CA ARG A 106 24.55 9.59 3.09
C ARG A 106 25.83 9.57 2.24
N SER A 107 25.75 9.11 0.99
CA SER A 107 26.92 8.98 0.12
C SER A 107 27.74 10.25 -0.09
N PRO A 108 27.16 11.45 -0.18
CA PRO A 108 27.92 12.70 -0.31
C PRO A 108 28.93 12.94 0.81
N PHE A 109 28.75 12.30 1.97
CA PHE A 109 29.55 12.52 3.18
C PHE A 109 30.62 11.44 3.43
N ILE A 110 30.59 10.35 2.67
CA ILE A 110 31.41 9.15 2.94
C ILE A 110 32.91 9.45 2.88
N GLU A 111 33.37 10.16 1.85
CA GLU A 111 34.79 10.53 1.72
C GLU A 111 35.25 11.38 2.90
N ARG A 112 34.42 12.34 3.34
CA ARG A 112 34.71 13.21 4.48
C ARG A 112 34.72 12.44 5.81
N PHE A 113 33.92 11.39 5.92
CA PHE A 113 33.83 10.57 7.13
C PHE A 113 35.00 9.59 7.26
N TYR A 114 35.31 8.84 6.19
CA TYR A 114 36.36 7.81 6.20
C TYR A 114 37.74 8.33 5.79
N GLY A 115 37.80 9.51 5.18
CA GLY A 115 39.00 10.08 4.60
C GLY A 115 39.34 9.50 3.21
N PRO A 116 40.21 10.18 2.46
CA PRO A 116 40.48 9.87 1.06
C PRO A 116 41.10 8.48 0.84
N LYS A 117 41.90 8.00 1.80
CA LYS A 117 42.58 6.70 1.68
C LYS A 117 41.60 5.52 1.69
N ILE A 118 40.64 5.53 2.63
CA ILE A 118 39.64 4.46 2.74
C ILE A 118 38.61 4.60 1.62
N TYR A 119 38.24 5.83 1.28
CA TYR A 119 37.32 6.08 0.17
C TYR A 119 37.87 5.56 -1.17
N GLU A 120 39.16 5.78 -1.46
CA GLU A 120 39.77 5.20 -2.67
C GLU A 120 39.80 3.66 -2.63
N ALA A 121 39.94 3.04 -1.45
CA ALA A 121 39.81 1.59 -1.33
C ALA A 121 38.39 1.11 -1.70
N PHE A 122 37.32 1.84 -1.30
CA PHE A 122 35.96 1.54 -1.76
C PHE A 122 35.84 1.64 -3.28
N LYS A 123 36.44 2.67 -3.89
CA LYS A 123 36.46 2.85 -5.35
C LYS A 123 37.20 1.71 -6.05
N GLN A 124 38.34 1.27 -5.53
CA GLN A 124 39.09 0.15 -6.08
C GLN A 124 38.28 -1.15 -6.02
N ILE A 125 37.66 -1.46 -4.88
CA ILE A 125 36.78 -2.64 -4.75
C ILE A 125 35.65 -2.56 -5.76
N LYS A 126 34.98 -1.40 -5.88
CA LYS A 126 33.89 -1.21 -6.83
C LYS A 126 34.33 -1.44 -8.28
N ARG A 127 35.49 -0.90 -8.68
CA ARG A 127 36.04 -1.09 -10.04
C ARG A 127 36.39 -2.56 -10.34
N VAL A 128 36.85 -3.33 -9.33
CA VAL A 128 37.17 -4.75 -9.50
C VAL A 128 35.91 -5.59 -9.74
N PHE A 129 34.84 -5.34 -8.99
CA PHE A 129 33.62 -6.15 -9.08
C PHE A 129 32.58 -5.63 -10.07
N ASP A 130 32.63 -4.35 -10.45
CA ASP A 130 31.71 -3.70 -11.38
C ASP A 130 32.46 -2.67 -12.24
N PRO A 131 33.34 -3.12 -13.15
CA PRO A 131 34.17 -2.23 -13.98
C PRO A 131 33.34 -1.35 -14.91
N GLU A 132 32.16 -1.80 -15.31
CA GLU A 132 31.23 -1.06 -16.18
C GLU A 132 30.29 -0.13 -15.39
N GLY A 133 30.30 -0.19 -14.06
CA GLY A 133 29.49 0.70 -13.21
C GLY A 133 27.98 0.44 -13.26
N LEU A 134 27.55 -0.77 -13.63
CA LEU A 134 26.13 -1.10 -13.83
C LEU A 134 25.41 -1.38 -12.50
N MET A 135 26.13 -1.82 -11.47
CA MET A 135 25.56 -2.22 -10.19
C MET A 135 25.35 -1.01 -9.26
N ASN A 136 24.20 -0.35 -9.40
CA ASN A 136 23.73 0.67 -8.46
C ASN A 136 24.63 1.95 -8.41
N PRO A 137 24.88 2.61 -9.56
CA PRO A 137 25.82 3.73 -9.68
C PRO A 137 25.44 4.94 -8.81
N GLY A 138 26.46 5.74 -8.46
CA GLY A 138 26.32 6.96 -7.67
C GLY A 138 25.96 6.75 -6.20
N LYS A 139 26.08 5.52 -5.69
CA LYS A 139 25.90 5.19 -4.28
C LYS A 139 27.20 4.65 -3.71
N ILE A 140 27.46 4.99 -2.45
CA ILE A 140 28.70 4.77 -1.68
C ILE A 140 29.90 5.55 -2.24
N ILE A 141 30.08 5.53 -3.55
CA ILE A 141 31.12 6.26 -4.26
C ILE A 141 30.54 7.09 -5.39
N ASP A 142 31.30 8.12 -5.81
CA ASP A 142 31.01 8.97 -6.97
C ASP A 142 29.57 9.49 -6.95
N SER A 143 29.10 9.85 -5.75
CA SER A 143 27.72 10.27 -5.50
C SER A 143 27.51 11.73 -5.86
N PRO A 144 26.36 12.07 -6.48
CA PRO A 144 25.92 13.46 -6.59
C PRO A 144 25.54 14.01 -5.21
N SER A 145 25.20 15.30 -5.13
CA SER A 145 24.72 15.94 -3.90
C SER A 145 23.45 15.29 -3.35
N ILE A 146 23.20 15.42 -2.04
CA ILE A 146 22.00 14.92 -1.35
C ILE A 146 20.70 15.48 -1.94
N ILE A 147 20.76 16.66 -2.58
CA ILE A 147 19.62 17.34 -3.21
C ILE A 147 19.48 17.07 -4.71
N HIS A 148 20.30 16.20 -5.32
CA HIS A 148 20.27 15.99 -6.77
C HIS A 148 19.03 15.20 -7.23
N ASP A 149 18.79 14.02 -6.65
CA ASP A 149 17.71 13.10 -7.06
C ASP A 149 16.56 13.08 -6.04
N LEU A 150 15.92 14.24 -5.84
CA LEU A 150 14.81 14.35 -4.90
C LEU A 150 13.58 13.58 -5.39
N ARG A 151 12.90 12.92 -4.45
CA ARG A 151 11.61 12.25 -4.74
C ARG A 151 10.52 13.25 -5.14
N TYR A 152 10.57 14.43 -4.54
CA TYR A 152 9.70 15.57 -4.81
C TYR A 152 10.63 16.77 -5.02
N GLY A 153 10.44 17.50 -6.11
CA GLY A 153 11.18 18.74 -6.39
C GLY A 153 10.22 19.91 -6.56
N THR A 154 10.77 21.08 -6.84
CA THR A 154 9.99 22.31 -7.09
C THR A 154 9.04 22.18 -8.28
N ASP A 155 9.41 21.33 -9.25
CA ASP A 155 8.62 21.09 -10.47
C ASP A 155 7.58 19.97 -10.26
N TYR A 156 7.44 19.46 -9.04
CA TYR A 156 6.46 18.42 -8.73
C TYR A 156 5.06 19.03 -8.61
N GLU A 157 4.30 18.94 -9.69
CA GLU A 157 2.90 19.32 -9.73
C GLU A 157 2.00 18.08 -9.81
N VAL A 158 0.83 18.17 -9.16
CA VAL A 158 -0.20 17.15 -9.24
C VAL A 158 -1.42 17.77 -9.89
N GLU A 159 -1.83 17.22 -11.03
CA GLU A 159 -3.05 17.67 -11.68
C GLU A 159 -4.27 17.44 -10.77
N PRO A 160 -5.14 18.45 -10.56
CA PRO A 160 -6.37 18.26 -9.81
C PRO A 160 -7.27 17.22 -10.50
N PHE A 161 -7.91 16.36 -9.71
CA PHE A 161 -8.93 15.47 -10.25
C PHE A 161 -10.02 15.09 -9.27
N GLU A 162 -11.21 14.86 -9.84
CA GLU A 162 -12.37 14.38 -9.11
C GLU A 162 -12.22 12.89 -8.78
N THR A 163 -12.57 12.54 -7.54
CA THR A 163 -12.56 11.16 -7.05
C THR A 163 -13.96 10.73 -6.63
N VAL A 164 -14.29 9.46 -6.87
CA VAL A 164 -15.56 8.87 -6.43
C VAL A 164 -15.53 8.56 -4.94
N TYR A 165 -14.40 8.06 -4.43
CA TYR A 165 -14.22 7.97 -2.99
C TYR A 165 -13.99 9.35 -2.37
N LYS A 166 -14.51 9.55 -1.17
CA LYS A 166 -14.06 10.63 -0.30
C LYS A 166 -12.69 10.27 0.28
N PHE A 167 -11.66 10.98 -0.17
CA PHE A 167 -10.40 11.11 0.55
C PHE A 167 -10.51 12.32 1.46
N ARG A 168 -9.86 12.30 2.62
CA ARG A 168 -9.95 13.42 3.56
C ARG A 168 -9.22 14.61 2.95
N GLU A 169 -9.98 15.63 2.58
CA GLU A 169 -9.43 16.86 1.97
C GLU A 169 -8.48 17.54 2.94
N GLU A 170 -8.79 17.53 4.25
CA GLU A 170 -7.90 18.09 5.29
C GLU A 170 -6.58 17.33 5.44
N GLU A 171 -6.45 16.16 4.81
CA GLU A 171 -5.23 15.34 4.78
C GLU A 171 -4.54 15.37 3.40
N GLY A 172 -5.01 16.19 2.45
CA GLY A 172 -4.41 16.33 1.11
C GLY A 172 -5.01 15.41 0.04
N GLY A 173 -6.20 14.85 0.27
CA GLY A 173 -6.98 14.14 -0.74
C GLY A 173 -6.35 12.83 -1.25
N PHE A 174 -6.60 12.50 -2.52
CA PHE A 174 -5.99 11.32 -3.15
C PHE A 174 -4.46 11.41 -3.24
N PRO A 175 -3.86 12.56 -3.62
CA PRO A 175 -2.40 12.66 -3.73
C PRO A 175 -1.67 12.26 -2.46
N ALA A 176 -2.09 12.82 -1.32
CA ALA A 176 -1.52 12.48 -0.02
C ALA A 176 -1.73 11.00 0.34
N ALA A 177 -2.82 10.36 -0.09
CA ALA A 177 -3.06 8.94 0.13
C ALA A 177 -2.08 8.04 -0.65
N VAL A 178 -1.65 8.46 -1.84
CA VAL A 178 -0.59 7.78 -2.61
C VAL A 178 0.77 8.00 -1.95
N GLU A 179 1.05 9.24 -1.56
CA GLU A 179 2.33 9.68 -0.99
C GLU A 179 2.58 9.19 0.44
N MET A 180 1.55 8.67 1.10
CA MET A 180 1.67 7.96 2.38
C MET A 180 2.71 6.83 2.34
N CYS A 181 2.98 6.27 1.15
CA CYS A 181 4.08 5.32 0.94
C CYS A 181 5.46 5.97 1.09
N THR A 182 6.15 5.67 2.19
CA THR A 182 7.54 6.15 2.41
C THR A 182 8.59 5.43 1.61
N GLY A 183 8.28 4.26 1.08
CA GLY A 183 9.23 3.46 0.33
C GLY A 183 10.12 2.56 1.19
N VAL A 184 9.79 2.33 2.47
CA VAL A 184 10.54 1.46 3.42
C VAL A 184 10.71 0.01 2.95
N GLY A 185 9.93 -0.45 1.96
CA GLY A 185 10.11 -1.78 1.38
C GLY A 185 9.60 -2.94 2.25
N ALA A 186 8.93 -2.67 3.39
CA ALA A 186 8.29 -3.69 4.24
C ALA A 186 7.25 -4.56 3.50
N CYS A 187 6.78 -4.09 2.34
CA CYS A 187 5.90 -4.83 1.45
C CYS A 187 6.60 -5.94 0.64
N ARG A 188 7.94 -5.95 0.59
CA ARG A 188 8.74 -6.95 -0.14
C ARG A 188 8.89 -8.25 0.66
N LYS A 189 7.78 -8.75 1.20
CA LYS A 189 7.78 -10.01 1.95
C LYS A 189 7.89 -11.19 0.97
N SER A 190 8.60 -12.22 1.41
CA SER A 190 8.90 -13.40 0.59
C SER A 190 7.93 -14.54 0.84
N ASN A 191 7.82 -14.97 2.10
CA ASN A 191 7.19 -16.25 2.46
C ASN A 191 6.22 -16.13 3.65
N VAL A 192 6.17 -14.97 4.31
CA VAL A 192 5.41 -14.76 5.56
C VAL A 192 4.66 -13.44 5.48
N GLY A 193 3.44 -13.41 6.03
CA GLY A 193 2.56 -12.23 6.08
C GLY A 193 1.60 -12.14 4.89
N THR A 194 0.66 -11.21 4.98
CA THR A 194 -0.46 -11.01 4.04
C THR A 194 -0.19 -9.87 3.04
N MET A 195 1.08 -9.45 2.88
CA MET A 195 1.49 -8.50 1.84
C MET A 195 1.35 -9.09 0.43
N CYS A 196 1.57 -8.27 -0.61
CA CYS A 196 1.28 -8.56 -2.02
C CYS A 196 1.72 -9.97 -2.48
N PRO A 197 0.77 -10.90 -2.72
CA PRO A 197 1.10 -12.24 -3.22
C PRO A 197 1.74 -12.21 -4.61
N SER A 198 1.37 -11.21 -5.43
CA SER A 198 2.00 -10.96 -6.73
C SER A 198 3.51 -10.75 -6.61
N TYR A 199 3.96 -9.95 -5.63
CA TYR A 199 5.38 -9.76 -5.38
C TYR A 199 6.06 -11.05 -4.91
N MET A 200 5.41 -11.80 -4.00
CA MET A 200 5.96 -13.07 -3.50
C MET A 200 6.19 -14.08 -4.63
N ALA A 201 5.28 -14.10 -5.61
CA ALA A 201 5.36 -14.95 -6.78
C ALA A 201 6.39 -14.45 -7.81
N THR A 202 6.38 -13.16 -8.16
CA THR A 202 7.19 -12.63 -9.28
C THR A 202 8.56 -12.12 -8.86
N ARG A 203 8.73 -11.71 -7.60
CA ARG A 203 9.90 -10.98 -7.05
C ARG A 203 10.20 -9.62 -7.69
N ASP A 204 9.46 -9.26 -8.73
CA ASP A 204 9.46 -7.95 -9.35
C ASP A 204 8.89 -6.84 -8.45
N GLU A 205 9.68 -5.78 -8.26
CA GLU A 205 9.36 -4.61 -7.44
C GLU A 205 8.04 -3.94 -7.84
N GLN A 206 7.70 -3.92 -9.13
CA GLN A 206 6.49 -3.26 -9.61
C GLN A 206 5.21 -3.88 -8.99
N HIS A 207 5.26 -5.18 -8.68
CA HIS A 207 4.14 -5.91 -8.07
C HIS A 207 4.10 -5.81 -6.53
N SER A 208 4.98 -5.02 -5.91
CA SER A 208 4.94 -4.68 -4.49
C SER A 208 4.00 -3.50 -4.22
N THR A 209 3.62 -3.27 -2.96
CA THR A 209 2.82 -2.09 -2.60
C THR A 209 3.57 -0.79 -2.91
N ARG A 210 4.88 -0.77 -2.64
CA ARG A 210 5.74 0.38 -2.92
C ARG A 210 5.87 0.64 -4.42
N GLY A 211 6.07 -0.40 -5.22
CA GLY A 211 6.10 -0.30 -6.68
C GLY A 211 4.83 0.33 -7.24
N ARG A 212 3.66 -0.18 -6.82
CA ARG A 212 2.36 0.38 -7.22
C ARG A 212 2.16 1.83 -6.78
N ALA A 213 2.56 2.18 -5.56
CA ALA A 213 2.47 3.56 -5.07
C ALA A 213 3.40 4.49 -5.87
N ASN A 214 4.59 4.05 -6.24
CA ASN A 214 5.48 4.83 -7.11
C ASN A 214 4.88 4.97 -8.51
N ALA A 215 4.31 3.92 -9.11
CA ALA A 215 3.64 4.02 -10.41
C ALA A 215 2.47 5.02 -10.37
N LEU A 216 1.65 5.00 -9.31
CA LEU A 216 0.61 6.01 -9.11
C LEU A 216 1.19 7.42 -9.01
N ARG A 217 2.33 7.59 -8.32
CA ARG A 217 3.01 8.89 -8.25
C ARG A 217 3.50 9.37 -9.62
N LEU A 218 4.08 8.48 -10.44
CA LEU A 218 4.48 8.80 -11.81
C LEU A 218 3.28 9.25 -12.66
N ALA A 219 2.12 8.62 -12.47
CA ALA A 219 0.88 9.00 -13.14
C ALA A 219 0.38 10.38 -12.69
N MET A 220 0.43 10.67 -11.39
CA MET A 220 0.03 11.94 -10.81
C MET A 220 0.90 13.11 -11.24
N SER A 221 2.20 12.87 -11.40
CA SER A 221 3.18 13.91 -11.71
C SER A 221 3.44 14.06 -13.21
N GLY A 222 2.55 13.56 -14.07
CA GLY A 222 2.67 13.67 -15.53
C GLY A 222 3.79 12.84 -16.19
N GLN A 223 4.50 11.97 -15.45
CA GLN A 223 5.61 11.17 -15.99
C GLN A 223 5.14 10.01 -16.88
N PHE A 224 3.85 9.66 -16.85
CA PHE A 224 3.21 8.79 -17.86
C PHE A 224 2.66 9.57 -19.07
N GLY A 225 3.07 10.83 -19.24
CA GLY A 225 2.58 11.69 -20.32
C GLY A 225 1.09 12.02 -20.19
N PRO A 226 0.43 12.43 -21.29
CA PRO A 226 -0.94 12.94 -21.27
C PRO A 226 -2.00 11.89 -20.91
N GLU A 227 -1.63 10.59 -20.91
CA GLU A 227 -2.53 9.54 -20.47
C GLU A 227 -2.57 9.40 -18.94
N GLY A 228 -1.49 9.76 -18.25
CA GLY A 228 -1.42 9.77 -16.78
C GLY A 228 -1.97 8.48 -16.16
N PHE A 229 -3.09 8.61 -15.44
CA PHE A 229 -3.77 7.48 -14.78
C PHE A 229 -4.42 6.46 -15.71
N THR A 230 -4.62 6.77 -16.98
CA THR A 230 -5.21 5.81 -17.93
C THR A 230 -4.15 5.04 -18.71
N HIS A 231 -2.87 5.38 -18.55
CA HIS A 231 -1.76 4.78 -19.28
C HIS A 231 -1.63 3.27 -19.03
N ASP A 232 -1.40 2.48 -20.07
CA ASP A 232 -1.41 1.00 -20.01
C ASP A 232 -0.41 0.43 -19.01
N SER A 233 0.82 0.94 -18.97
CA SER A 233 1.85 0.49 -18.01
C SER A 233 1.42 0.65 -16.54
N LEU A 234 0.63 1.67 -16.19
CA LEU A 234 0.10 1.77 -14.83
C LEU A 234 -0.87 0.63 -14.53
N HIS A 235 -1.71 0.28 -15.51
CA HIS A 235 -2.70 -0.77 -15.34
C HIS A 235 -2.08 -2.17 -15.31
N GLU A 236 -1.01 -2.42 -16.05
CA GLU A 236 -0.21 -3.65 -15.91
C GLU A 236 0.32 -3.82 -14.47
N VAL A 237 0.83 -2.74 -13.88
CA VAL A 237 1.33 -2.73 -12.49
C VAL A 237 0.21 -3.00 -11.47
N LEU A 238 -0.99 -2.47 -11.72
CA LEU A 238 -2.15 -2.63 -10.84
C LEU A 238 -2.93 -3.94 -11.07
N ASP A 239 -2.78 -4.59 -12.22
CA ASP A 239 -3.59 -5.72 -12.64
C ASP A 239 -3.51 -6.88 -11.63
N LEU A 240 -2.29 -7.31 -11.30
CA LEU A 240 -2.03 -8.40 -10.33
C LEU A 240 -2.35 -8.03 -8.86
N CYS A 241 -2.88 -6.85 -8.57
CA CYS A 241 -3.36 -6.50 -7.24
C CYS A 241 -4.73 -7.13 -6.97
N LEU A 242 -4.78 -8.07 -6.02
CA LEU A 242 -6.01 -8.76 -5.60
C LEU A 242 -6.97 -7.89 -4.77
N SER A 243 -6.63 -6.63 -4.52
CA SER A 243 -7.42 -5.73 -3.67
C SER A 243 -7.71 -6.27 -2.26
N CYS A 244 -6.87 -7.19 -1.75
CA CYS A 244 -7.08 -7.91 -0.47
C CYS A 244 -6.94 -7.05 0.79
N LYS A 245 -6.43 -5.81 0.68
CA LYS A 245 -6.14 -4.89 1.79
C LYS A 245 -5.12 -5.39 2.83
N GLY A 246 -4.32 -6.40 2.49
CA GLY A 246 -3.17 -6.79 3.33
C GLY A 246 -2.18 -5.63 3.54
N CYS A 247 -1.96 -4.83 2.49
CA CYS A 247 -1.16 -3.59 2.57
C CYS A 247 -1.72 -2.57 3.57
N LYS A 248 -3.04 -2.41 3.68
CA LYS A 248 -3.63 -1.47 4.64
C LYS A 248 -3.34 -1.88 6.09
N SER A 249 -3.33 -3.20 6.34
CA SER A 249 -3.27 -3.78 7.68
C SER A 249 -1.83 -3.99 8.16
N GLU A 250 -0.94 -4.46 7.28
CA GLU A 250 0.44 -4.81 7.64
C GLU A 250 1.47 -3.74 7.28
N CYS A 251 1.18 -2.84 6.34
CA CYS A 251 2.14 -1.78 6.02
C CYS A 251 2.22 -0.81 7.20
N PRO A 252 3.43 -0.45 7.67
CA PRO A 252 3.56 0.57 8.71
C PRO A 252 2.96 1.91 8.27
N SER A 253 2.95 2.21 6.96
CA SER A 253 2.31 3.40 6.40
C SER A 253 0.81 3.23 6.13
N ASN A 254 0.17 2.11 6.46
CA ASN A 254 -1.28 1.88 6.24
C ASN A 254 -1.83 2.17 4.82
N VAL A 255 -1.00 2.02 3.79
CA VAL A 255 -1.37 2.27 2.38
C VAL A 255 -2.54 1.36 1.95
N ASP A 256 -3.69 1.95 1.62
CA ASP A 256 -4.88 1.23 1.11
C ASP A 256 -4.84 1.12 -0.42
N MET A 257 -3.95 0.26 -0.93
CA MET A 257 -3.78 0.06 -2.38
C MET A 257 -5.06 -0.43 -3.07
N ALA A 258 -5.96 -1.13 -2.35
CA ALA A 258 -7.23 -1.57 -2.90
C ALA A 258 -8.13 -0.37 -3.23
N LYS A 259 -8.21 0.62 -2.32
CA LYS A 259 -8.96 1.86 -2.54
C LYS A 259 -8.36 2.65 -3.72
N LEU A 260 -7.03 2.84 -3.71
CA LEU A 260 -6.30 3.56 -4.77
C LEU A 260 -6.49 2.91 -6.14
N LYS A 261 -6.33 1.58 -6.26
CA LYS A 261 -6.56 0.84 -7.50
C LYS A 261 -7.97 1.06 -8.04
N SER A 262 -8.98 0.90 -7.19
CA SER A 262 -10.37 0.99 -7.65
C SER A 262 -10.76 2.39 -8.14
N GLU A 263 -10.18 3.44 -7.55
CA GLU A 263 -10.36 4.82 -8.00
C GLU A 263 -9.78 5.03 -9.42
N VAL A 264 -8.54 4.57 -9.62
CA VAL A 264 -7.86 4.67 -10.93
C VAL A 264 -8.53 3.81 -12.00
N LEU A 265 -9.02 2.62 -11.64
CA LEU A 265 -9.77 1.78 -12.58
C LEU A 265 -11.07 2.44 -13.03
N GLN A 266 -11.84 3.07 -12.13
CA GLN A 266 -13.04 3.82 -12.52
C GLN A 266 -12.70 4.87 -13.58
N ARG A 267 -11.61 5.61 -13.38
CA ARG A 267 -11.16 6.62 -14.33
C ARG A 267 -10.74 6.02 -15.68
N ARG A 268 -10.03 4.89 -15.70
CA ARG A 268 -9.71 4.19 -16.95
C ARG A 268 -10.99 3.79 -17.68
N HIS A 269 -11.98 3.27 -16.97
CA HIS A 269 -13.24 2.86 -17.58
C HIS A 269 -14.07 4.04 -18.08
N ASP A 270 -13.97 5.21 -17.44
CA ASP A 270 -14.61 6.43 -17.96
C ASP A 270 -14.05 6.82 -19.35
N ARG A 271 -12.76 6.55 -19.61
CA ARG A 271 -12.10 6.86 -20.89
C ARG A 271 -12.22 5.74 -21.93
N HIS A 272 -12.03 4.48 -21.52
CA HIS A 272 -11.90 3.33 -22.42
C HIS A 272 -13.12 2.39 -22.40
N GLY A 273 -14.07 2.63 -21.51
CA GLY A 273 -15.20 1.73 -21.27
C GLY A 273 -14.82 0.48 -20.46
N PHE A 274 -15.82 -0.37 -20.24
CA PHE A 274 -15.68 -1.64 -19.54
C PHE A 274 -15.45 -2.79 -20.52
N THR A 275 -14.52 -3.68 -20.18
CA THR A 275 -14.37 -4.93 -20.92
C THR A 275 -15.54 -5.87 -20.65
N LEU A 276 -15.69 -6.91 -21.47
CA LEU A 276 -16.68 -7.96 -21.19
C LEU A 276 -16.35 -8.68 -19.87
N GLN A 277 -15.07 -8.88 -19.57
CA GLN A 277 -14.62 -9.48 -18.33
C GLN A 277 -15.10 -8.69 -17.11
N ASP A 278 -14.93 -7.36 -17.13
CA ASP A 278 -15.37 -6.47 -16.04
C ASP A 278 -16.88 -6.58 -15.82
N LYS A 279 -17.66 -6.55 -16.91
CA LYS A 279 -19.13 -6.68 -16.85
C LYS A 279 -19.56 -8.03 -16.28
N LEU A 280 -18.90 -9.13 -16.67
CA LEU A 280 -19.20 -10.46 -16.14
C LEU A 280 -18.88 -10.57 -14.65
N ILE A 281 -17.75 -10.02 -14.20
CA ILE A 281 -17.36 -10.04 -12.78
C ILE A 281 -18.30 -9.15 -11.96
N ALA A 282 -18.61 -7.95 -12.42
CA ALA A 282 -19.55 -7.05 -11.77
C ALA A 282 -20.96 -7.66 -11.65
N GLY A 283 -21.44 -8.29 -12.72
CA GLY A 283 -22.72 -8.99 -12.77
C GLY A 283 -22.74 -10.36 -12.07
N SER A 284 -21.60 -10.84 -11.57
CA SER A 284 -21.50 -12.17 -10.94
C SER A 284 -22.42 -12.32 -9.72
N SER A 285 -22.71 -11.23 -9.01
CA SER A 285 -23.61 -11.26 -7.86
C SER A 285 -25.07 -11.52 -8.23
N ASP A 286 -25.55 -10.89 -9.31
CA ASP A 286 -26.89 -11.14 -9.84
C ASP A 286 -27.00 -12.53 -10.46
N ALA A 287 -25.94 -12.97 -11.15
CA ALA A 287 -25.86 -14.33 -11.67
C ALA A 287 -25.94 -15.36 -10.53
N ALA A 288 -25.18 -15.16 -9.45
CA ALA A 288 -25.17 -16.04 -8.29
C ALA A 288 -26.56 -16.17 -7.65
N ARG A 289 -27.25 -15.05 -7.44
CA ARG A 289 -28.63 -15.03 -6.92
C ARG A 289 -29.62 -15.81 -7.79
N ARG A 290 -29.45 -15.80 -9.12
CA ARG A 290 -30.37 -16.48 -10.06
C ARG A 290 -30.04 -17.95 -10.30
N ILE A 291 -28.80 -18.36 -10.05
CA ILE A 291 -28.28 -19.69 -10.38
C ILE A 291 -28.19 -20.60 -9.14
N ALA A 292 -27.85 -20.04 -7.97
CA ALA A 292 -27.80 -20.81 -6.74
C ALA A 292 -29.14 -21.51 -6.47
N GLY A 293 -29.09 -22.67 -5.81
CA GLY A 293 -30.25 -23.54 -5.65
C GLY A 293 -30.28 -24.66 -6.69
N TRP A 294 -31.48 -24.94 -7.21
CA TRP A 294 -31.74 -26.09 -8.07
C TRP A 294 -30.96 -26.11 -9.41
N LYS A 295 -30.59 -24.93 -9.95
CA LYS A 295 -29.81 -24.83 -11.20
C LYS A 295 -28.31 -25.04 -11.00
N ALA A 296 -27.83 -24.94 -9.77
CA ALA A 296 -26.39 -24.88 -9.47
C ALA A 296 -25.65 -26.11 -9.99
N GLY A 297 -26.18 -27.32 -9.81
CA GLY A 297 -25.54 -28.56 -10.27
C GLY A 297 -25.28 -28.57 -11.78
N MET A 298 -26.28 -28.19 -12.58
CA MET A 298 -26.16 -28.11 -14.03
C MET A 298 -25.15 -27.04 -14.46
N VAL A 299 -25.25 -25.83 -13.89
CA VAL A 299 -24.35 -24.72 -14.26
C VAL A 299 -22.90 -25.03 -13.84
N ASN A 300 -22.69 -25.61 -12.67
CA ASN A 300 -21.36 -26.01 -12.20
C ASN A 300 -20.75 -27.09 -13.11
N ALA A 301 -21.55 -28.04 -13.61
CA ALA A 301 -21.08 -29.04 -14.57
C ALA A 301 -20.65 -28.39 -15.90
N ILE A 302 -21.43 -27.43 -16.41
CA ILE A 302 -21.08 -26.67 -17.61
C ILE A 302 -19.80 -25.86 -17.39
N GLN A 303 -19.72 -25.09 -16.29
CA GLN A 303 -18.58 -24.25 -15.93
C GLN A 303 -17.30 -25.06 -15.68
N GLY A 304 -17.43 -26.30 -15.22
CA GLY A 304 -16.31 -27.23 -15.03
C GLY A 304 -15.74 -27.79 -16.34
N SER A 305 -16.53 -27.80 -17.42
CA SER A 305 -16.11 -28.35 -18.71
C SER A 305 -14.94 -27.56 -19.30
N TRP A 306 -14.01 -28.27 -19.94
CA TRP A 306 -12.86 -27.64 -20.60
C TRP A 306 -13.29 -26.78 -21.79
N VAL A 307 -14.30 -27.24 -22.55
CA VAL A 307 -14.85 -26.53 -23.71
C VAL A 307 -15.40 -25.16 -23.31
N PHE A 308 -16.23 -25.11 -22.26
CA PHE A 308 -16.76 -23.85 -21.74
C PHE A 308 -15.64 -22.90 -21.30
N ARG A 309 -14.64 -23.40 -20.56
CA ARG A 309 -13.52 -22.59 -20.09
C ARG A 309 -12.67 -22.04 -21.24
N LYS A 310 -12.45 -22.82 -22.30
CA LYS A 310 -11.73 -22.35 -23.50
C LYS A 310 -12.52 -21.30 -24.28
N LEU A 311 -13.83 -21.48 -24.40
CA LEU A 311 -14.71 -20.46 -25.00
C LEU A 311 -14.68 -19.17 -24.19
N LEU A 312 -14.79 -19.28 -22.86
CA LEU A 312 -14.76 -18.13 -21.96
C LEU A 312 -13.40 -17.40 -21.98
N GLU A 313 -12.29 -18.13 -22.13
CA GLU A 313 -10.96 -17.57 -22.35
C GLU A 313 -10.93 -16.72 -23.63
N GLY A 314 -11.44 -17.25 -24.75
CA GLY A 314 -11.42 -16.55 -26.04
C GLY A 314 -12.35 -15.32 -26.10
N ILE A 315 -13.48 -15.34 -25.39
CA ILE A 315 -14.47 -14.24 -25.44
C ILE A 315 -14.21 -13.20 -24.35
N ALA A 316 -13.85 -13.62 -23.14
CA ALA A 316 -13.82 -12.76 -21.96
C ALA A 316 -12.48 -12.81 -21.18
N GLY A 317 -11.45 -13.48 -21.70
CA GLY A 317 -10.10 -13.44 -21.12
C GLY A 317 -9.93 -14.19 -19.80
N PHE A 318 -10.88 -15.05 -19.39
CA PHE A 318 -10.69 -15.90 -18.21
C PHE A 318 -9.79 -17.08 -18.55
N ASP A 319 -8.60 -17.14 -17.94
CA ASP A 319 -7.64 -18.22 -18.15
C ASP A 319 -8.28 -19.60 -17.95
N SER A 320 -8.25 -20.43 -19.00
CA SER A 320 -8.94 -21.73 -19.00
C SER A 320 -8.38 -22.73 -17.98
N ARG A 321 -7.19 -22.50 -17.40
CA ARG A 321 -6.64 -23.32 -16.31
C ARG A 321 -7.38 -23.09 -14.99
N ARG A 322 -8.09 -21.97 -14.85
CA ARG A 322 -8.87 -21.63 -13.66
C ARG A 322 -10.25 -22.26 -13.72
N LYS A 323 -10.68 -22.80 -12.58
CA LYS A 323 -12.06 -23.23 -12.37
C LYS A 323 -12.82 -22.07 -11.74
N LEU A 324 -13.99 -21.76 -12.29
CA LEU A 324 -14.86 -20.74 -11.69
C LEU A 324 -15.36 -21.23 -10.33
N PRO A 325 -15.59 -20.32 -9.36
CA PRO A 325 -16.19 -20.67 -8.08
C PRO A 325 -17.56 -21.33 -8.30
N PRO A 326 -17.81 -22.52 -7.75
CA PRO A 326 -19.08 -23.20 -7.92
C PRO A 326 -20.19 -22.46 -7.16
N TYR A 327 -21.41 -22.48 -7.70
CA TYR A 327 -22.59 -22.02 -6.99
C TYR A 327 -23.08 -23.10 -6.02
N ALA A 328 -23.59 -22.68 -4.86
CA ALA A 328 -24.16 -23.57 -3.87
C ALA A 328 -25.53 -24.11 -4.31
N SER A 329 -25.79 -25.39 -4.06
CA SER A 329 -27.08 -26.05 -4.30
C SER A 329 -28.18 -25.61 -3.34
N GLU A 330 -27.79 -24.99 -2.22
CA GLU A 330 -28.67 -24.39 -1.22
C GLU A 330 -27.98 -23.11 -0.75
N SER A 331 -28.66 -21.96 -0.82
CA SER A 331 -28.11 -20.69 -0.33
C SER A 331 -28.03 -20.66 1.19
N LEU A 332 -27.19 -19.80 1.76
CA LEU A 332 -27.13 -19.61 3.21
C LEU A 332 -28.49 -19.15 3.76
N SER A 333 -29.17 -18.24 3.07
CA SER A 333 -30.50 -17.75 3.45
C SER A 333 -31.55 -18.85 3.48
N MET A 334 -31.60 -19.69 2.45
CA MET A 334 -32.52 -20.83 2.38
C MET A 334 -32.27 -21.83 3.51
N TRP A 335 -31.00 -22.19 3.73
CA TRP A 335 -30.62 -23.04 4.85
C TRP A 335 -31.02 -22.43 6.20
N PHE A 336 -30.76 -21.12 6.38
CA PHE A 336 -31.02 -20.42 7.62
C PHE A 336 -32.51 -20.32 7.95
N ALA A 337 -33.36 -20.20 6.93
CA ALA A 337 -34.82 -20.18 7.09
C ALA A 337 -35.40 -21.56 7.41
N ASN A 338 -34.80 -22.64 6.92
CA ASN A 338 -35.31 -24.00 7.06
C ASN A 338 -34.83 -24.73 8.34
N ARG A 339 -33.89 -24.15 9.09
CA ARG A 339 -33.34 -24.77 10.30
C ARG A 339 -34.26 -24.54 11.51
N PRO A 340 -34.21 -25.44 12.52
CA PRO A 340 -34.93 -25.21 13.75
C PRO A 340 -34.40 -23.97 14.49
N PRO A 341 -35.28 -23.10 15.03
CA PRO A 341 -34.85 -21.94 15.80
C PRO A 341 -34.13 -22.40 17.07
N ARG A 342 -32.99 -21.79 17.37
CA ARG A 342 -32.25 -22.07 18.61
C ARG A 342 -32.73 -21.13 19.71
N ASN A 343 -33.51 -21.66 20.65
CA ASN A 343 -33.98 -20.91 21.81
C ASN A 343 -32.88 -20.80 22.88
N GLY A 344 -32.77 -19.64 23.54
CA GLY A 344 -31.91 -19.46 24.71
C GLY A 344 -30.67 -18.58 24.52
N ALA A 345 -30.71 -17.58 23.62
CA ALA A 345 -29.66 -16.57 23.54
C ALA A 345 -29.55 -15.80 24.88
N LYS A 346 -28.33 -15.74 25.42
CA LYS A 346 -28.03 -15.07 26.70
C LYS A 346 -27.19 -13.80 26.53
N GLN A 347 -26.49 -13.67 25.40
CA GLN A 347 -25.50 -12.61 25.14
C GLN A 347 -26.04 -11.48 24.24
N GLY A 348 -27.26 -11.61 23.72
CA GLY A 348 -27.90 -10.61 22.85
C GLY A 348 -27.95 -11.04 21.38
N LYS A 349 -28.21 -10.07 20.48
CA LYS A 349 -28.39 -10.29 19.04
C LYS A 349 -27.16 -9.86 18.24
N VAL A 350 -26.81 -10.61 17.21
CA VAL A 350 -25.75 -10.29 16.24
C VAL A 350 -26.32 -10.35 14.83
N ALA A 351 -26.17 -9.28 14.06
CA ALA A 351 -26.49 -9.28 12.63
C ALA A 351 -25.33 -9.89 11.84
N LEU A 352 -25.58 -10.98 11.11
CA LEU A 352 -24.63 -11.58 10.17
C LEU A 352 -25.01 -11.17 8.75
N PHE A 353 -24.18 -10.34 8.11
CA PHE A 353 -24.40 -9.94 6.73
C PHE A 353 -24.03 -11.07 5.77
N ALA A 354 -25.06 -11.65 5.13
CA ALA A 354 -24.90 -12.70 4.13
C ALA A 354 -24.50 -12.08 2.79
N ASP A 355 -23.21 -11.77 2.63
CA ASP A 355 -22.71 -11.23 1.37
C ASP A 355 -22.90 -12.23 0.21
N THR A 356 -22.72 -11.75 -1.02
CA THR A 356 -22.89 -12.55 -2.23
C THR A 356 -22.16 -13.89 -2.17
N TYR A 357 -20.90 -13.89 -1.73
CA TYR A 357 -20.05 -15.08 -1.74
C TYR A 357 -20.44 -16.04 -0.64
N LEU A 358 -20.70 -15.53 0.56
CA LEU A 358 -21.16 -16.31 1.71
C LEU A 358 -22.54 -16.93 1.46
N ASN A 359 -23.41 -16.23 0.75
CA ASN A 359 -24.78 -16.69 0.50
C ASN A 359 -24.87 -17.70 -0.66
N TYR A 360 -24.08 -17.53 -1.73
CA TYR A 360 -24.28 -18.29 -2.98
C TYR A 360 -23.11 -19.17 -3.43
N GLN A 361 -21.93 -19.10 -2.83
CA GLN A 361 -20.78 -19.94 -3.19
C GLN A 361 -20.20 -20.69 -1.98
N GLU A 362 -19.78 -19.95 -0.95
CA GLU A 362 -19.09 -20.48 0.24
C GLU A 362 -20.03 -20.63 1.43
N THR A 363 -21.20 -21.23 1.21
CA THR A 363 -22.27 -21.30 2.24
C THR A 363 -21.83 -22.03 3.49
N ARG A 364 -20.90 -22.99 3.38
CA ARG A 364 -20.30 -23.67 4.53
C ARG A 364 -19.65 -22.70 5.53
N VAL A 365 -18.99 -21.65 5.04
CA VAL A 365 -18.37 -20.64 5.93
C VAL A 365 -19.44 -19.85 6.67
N GLY A 366 -20.55 -19.52 5.99
CA GLY A 366 -21.69 -18.85 6.61
C GLY A 366 -22.38 -19.71 7.66
N LYS A 367 -22.63 -20.99 7.35
CA LYS A 367 -23.21 -21.97 8.29
C LYS A 367 -22.34 -22.10 9.54
N ALA A 368 -21.03 -22.27 9.37
CA ALA A 368 -20.08 -22.35 10.48
C ALA A 368 -20.05 -21.05 11.33
N ALA A 369 -20.12 -19.87 10.69
CA ALA A 369 -20.18 -18.60 11.42
C ALA A 369 -21.44 -18.48 12.27
N VAL A 370 -22.60 -18.87 11.73
CA VAL A 370 -23.88 -18.90 12.46
C VAL A 370 -23.79 -19.85 13.65
N GLU A 371 -23.37 -21.10 13.42
CA GLU A 371 -23.24 -22.12 14.46
C GLU A 371 -22.29 -21.71 15.58
N LEU A 372 -21.15 -21.09 15.23
CA LEU A 372 -20.17 -20.58 16.18
C LEU A 372 -20.76 -19.45 17.04
N LEU A 373 -21.37 -18.43 16.43
CA LEU A 373 -21.98 -17.31 17.15
C LEU A 373 -23.08 -17.78 18.11
N GLU A 374 -23.90 -18.73 17.66
CA GLU A 374 -24.93 -19.33 18.50
C GLU A 374 -24.37 -20.18 19.63
N SER A 375 -23.28 -20.91 19.39
CA SER A 375 -22.57 -21.65 20.46
C SER A 375 -21.99 -20.72 21.52
N CYS A 376 -21.62 -19.50 21.14
CA CYS A 376 -21.21 -18.43 22.04
C CYS A 376 -22.39 -17.76 22.77
N GLY A 377 -23.64 -18.15 22.50
CA GLY A 377 -24.83 -17.67 23.18
C GLY A 377 -25.49 -16.42 22.58
N TYR A 378 -25.15 -16.06 21.33
CA TYR A 378 -25.81 -14.99 20.58
C TYR A 378 -27.01 -15.51 19.77
N GLU A 379 -28.03 -14.67 19.63
CA GLU A 379 -29.07 -14.84 18.61
C GLU A 379 -28.54 -14.24 17.30
N VAL A 380 -28.39 -15.07 16.27
CA VAL A 380 -27.97 -14.59 14.95
C VAL A 380 -29.18 -14.10 14.17
N VAL A 381 -29.10 -12.90 13.64
CA VAL A 381 -30.04 -12.33 12.67
C VAL A 381 -29.33 -12.30 11.32
N LEU A 382 -29.78 -13.11 10.37
CA LEU A 382 -29.19 -13.11 9.03
C LEU A 382 -29.68 -11.88 8.25
N ALA A 383 -28.78 -10.97 7.91
CA ALA A 383 -29.08 -9.80 7.09
C ALA A 383 -28.88 -10.15 5.60
N GLU A 384 -29.97 -10.46 4.91
CA GLU A 384 -30.01 -10.70 3.46
C GLU A 384 -30.44 -9.43 2.70
N VAL A 385 -29.61 -8.39 2.81
CA VAL A 385 -29.93 -7.05 2.26
C VAL A 385 -29.34 -6.80 0.87
N GLY A 386 -28.73 -7.82 0.25
CA GLY A 386 -28.17 -7.74 -1.09
C GLY A 386 -26.64 -7.85 -1.15
N CYS A 387 -26.07 -7.49 -2.31
CA CYS A 387 -24.64 -7.66 -2.58
C CYS A 387 -23.81 -6.57 -1.89
N CYS A 388 -22.68 -6.95 -1.30
CA CYS A 388 -21.69 -6.04 -0.72
C CYS A 388 -20.99 -5.13 -1.76
N GLN A 389 -21.33 -5.26 -3.03
CA GLN A 389 -20.74 -4.58 -4.20
C GLN A 389 -19.24 -4.79 -4.37
N ARG A 390 -18.66 -5.76 -3.64
CA ARG A 390 -17.24 -6.12 -3.76
C ARG A 390 -16.80 -6.42 -5.19
N PRO A 391 -17.56 -7.17 -6.03
CA PRO A 391 -17.16 -7.44 -7.41
C PRO A 391 -16.98 -6.16 -8.23
N LYS A 392 -17.93 -5.22 -8.11
CA LYS A 392 -17.89 -3.91 -8.78
C LYS A 392 -16.73 -3.07 -8.27
N ILE A 393 -16.54 -2.97 -6.95
CA ILE A 393 -15.45 -2.19 -6.36
C ILE A 393 -14.09 -2.72 -6.81
N SER A 394 -13.88 -4.04 -6.84
CA SER A 394 -12.59 -4.62 -7.24
C SER A 394 -12.22 -4.35 -8.71
N HIS A 395 -13.22 -4.13 -9.56
CA HIS A 395 -13.09 -3.83 -11.00
C HIS A 395 -13.38 -2.36 -11.33
N GLY A 396 -13.27 -1.46 -10.36
CA GLY A 396 -13.37 -0.02 -10.62
C GLY A 396 -14.75 0.49 -11.04
N MET A 397 -15.83 -0.25 -10.81
CA MET A 397 -17.20 0.22 -11.03
C MET A 397 -17.72 0.94 -9.78
N LEU A 398 -17.01 1.96 -9.32
CA LEU A 398 -17.29 2.65 -8.06
C LEU A 398 -18.63 3.40 -8.06
N ARG A 399 -19.00 4.08 -9.16
CA ARG A 399 -20.26 4.81 -9.22
C ARG A 399 -21.47 3.86 -9.16
N GLU A 400 -21.41 2.76 -9.90
CA GLU A 400 -22.43 1.70 -9.85
C GLU A 400 -22.46 0.99 -8.49
N ALA A 401 -21.28 0.73 -7.90
CA ALA A 401 -21.19 0.15 -6.57
C ALA A 401 -21.81 1.06 -5.51
N LYS A 402 -21.65 2.39 -5.62
CA LYS A 402 -22.29 3.34 -4.73
C LYS A 402 -23.81 3.27 -4.87
N LEU A 403 -24.33 3.33 -6.10
CA LEU A 403 -25.78 3.29 -6.36
C LEU A 403 -26.44 2.02 -5.80
N GLU A 404 -25.87 0.84 -6.09
CA GLU A 404 -26.44 -0.43 -5.63
C GLU A 404 -26.13 -0.72 -4.15
N GLY A 405 -25.01 -0.20 -3.65
CA GLY A 405 -24.64 -0.28 -2.24
C GLY A 405 -25.57 0.56 -1.36
N GLU A 406 -26.03 1.71 -1.82
CA GLU A 406 -27.03 2.53 -1.11
C GLU A 406 -28.36 1.79 -0.92
N LYS A 407 -28.78 0.97 -1.89
CA LYS A 407 -29.95 0.09 -1.72
C LYS A 407 -29.70 -0.94 -0.61
N THR A 408 -28.54 -1.59 -0.67
CA THR A 408 -28.11 -2.60 0.33
C THR A 408 -28.05 -2.02 1.75
N LEU A 409 -27.62 -0.76 1.90
CA LEU A 409 -27.55 -0.07 3.19
C LEU A 409 -28.93 0.35 3.72
N ARG A 410 -29.89 0.61 2.84
CA ARG A 410 -31.25 1.05 3.22
C ARG A 410 -32.17 -0.11 3.56
N GLY A 411 -31.82 -1.34 3.16
CA GLY A 411 -32.63 -2.55 3.34
C GLY A 411 -33.59 -2.73 2.18
#